data_AF-A0A0G0H9H2-F1
#
_entry.id   AF-A0A0G0H9H2-F1
#
_cell.length_a   1.000
_cell.length_b   1.000
_cell.length_c   1.000
_cell.angle_alpha   90.00
_cell.angle_beta   90.00
_cell.angle_gamma   90.00
#
_symmetry.space_group_name_H-M   'P 1'
#
loop_
_entity.id
_entity.type
_entity.pdbx_description
1 polymer ?
#
loop_
_entity_poly.entity_id
_entity_poly.type
_entity_poly.pdbx_seq_one_letter_code
_entity_poly.pdbx_strand_id
1 'polypeptide(L)'
;MRSLHFCYNIIQCELQTTFKVVCRSQMNKKLKKGQYLEVLLRSSRTVFSTKDAALLWGEEKERTITSRLNKYVKAGKLVRVRRGIYAKDNNYDRFEVATRIYTPSYISFETVLTEAGINFQFYKKITAASYQTREIIVDGQTYSYKKIKNIVLTNPAGVIHKGETSVASPERAFLDTIYIHKDYHFDNLGSLNWDKVFEILPIYKNNRMAKKVNEFFEHHKAIK
;
A
#
# COMPACT_ATOMS: atom_id res chain seq x y z
N MET A 1 25.89 0.66 -30.74
CA MET A 1 24.78 0.91 -29.79
C MET A 1 24.82 0.13 -28.47
N ARG A 2 25.67 -0.89 -28.27
CA ARG A 2 25.74 -1.65 -26.99
C ARG A 2 26.58 -0.99 -25.88
N SER A 3 27.48 -0.07 -26.21
CA SER A 3 28.40 0.56 -25.24
C SER A 3 27.72 1.60 -24.34
N LEU A 4 26.82 2.43 -24.90
CA LEU A 4 26.10 3.48 -24.16
C LEU A 4 25.09 2.94 -23.14
N HIS A 5 24.48 1.77 -23.42
CA HIS A 5 23.50 1.15 -22.52
C HIS A 5 24.17 0.50 -21.29
N PHE A 6 25.43 0.06 -21.43
CA PHE A 6 26.20 -0.51 -20.32
C PHE A 6 26.66 0.59 -19.36
N CYS A 7 27.11 1.74 -19.88
CA CYS A 7 27.46 2.91 -19.05
C CYS A 7 26.27 3.45 -18.24
N TYR A 8 25.05 3.49 -18.81
CA TYR A 8 23.88 4.01 -18.11
C TYR A 8 23.47 3.14 -16.90
N ASN A 9 23.57 1.82 -17.02
CA ASN A 9 23.27 0.89 -15.92
C ASN A 9 24.32 0.92 -14.81
N ILE A 10 25.60 1.15 -15.14
CA ILE A 10 26.68 1.31 -14.15
C ILE A 10 26.47 2.60 -13.35
N ILE A 11 26.15 3.72 -14.01
CA ILE A 11 25.91 5.02 -13.36
C ILE A 11 24.67 4.97 -12.45
N GLN A 12 23.59 4.29 -12.84
CA GLN A 12 22.41 4.09 -11.99
C GLN A 12 22.69 3.23 -10.75
N CYS A 13 23.55 2.22 -10.90
CA CYS A 13 23.96 1.35 -9.79
C CYS A 13 24.89 2.09 -8.81
N GLU A 14 25.83 2.90 -9.31
CA GLU A 14 26.70 3.74 -8.49
C GLU A 14 25.92 4.84 -7.77
N LEU A 15 24.92 5.46 -8.40
CA LEU A 15 24.02 6.43 -7.76
C LEU A 15 23.17 5.78 -6.65
N GLN A 16 22.64 4.57 -6.85
CA GLN A 16 21.94 3.83 -5.79
C GLN A 16 22.85 3.45 -4.63
N THR A 17 24.10 3.09 -4.94
CA THR A 17 25.08 2.65 -3.94
C THR A 17 25.59 3.85 -3.13
N THR A 18 25.88 4.97 -3.79
CA THR A 18 26.28 6.23 -3.14
C THR A 18 25.14 6.84 -2.33
N PHE A 19 23.89 6.83 -2.81
CA PHE A 19 22.73 7.27 -2.02
C PHE A 19 22.53 6.39 -0.77
N LYS A 20 22.67 5.06 -0.88
CA LYS A 20 22.65 4.15 0.28
C LYS A 20 23.78 4.46 1.27
N VAL A 21 25.00 4.74 0.79
CA VAL A 21 26.17 5.02 1.63
C VAL A 21 26.04 6.38 2.34
N VAL A 22 25.55 7.41 1.65
CA VAL A 22 25.33 8.75 2.22
C VAL A 22 24.20 8.73 3.27
N CYS A 23 23.09 8.02 3.01
CA CYS A 23 22.07 7.81 4.04
C CYS A 23 22.62 7.06 5.26
N ARG A 24 23.52 6.09 5.06
CA ARG A 24 24.09 5.29 6.16
C ARG A 24 25.08 6.08 7.02
N SER A 25 25.84 7.02 6.46
CA SER A 25 26.84 7.78 7.22
C SER A 25 26.21 8.85 8.12
N GLN A 26 25.05 9.41 7.74
CA GLN A 26 24.32 10.41 8.55
C GLN A 26 23.56 9.80 9.74
N MET A 27 23.31 8.47 9.74
CA MET A 27 22.53 7.77 10.77
C MET A 27 23.36 7.25 11.96
N ASN A 28 24.68 7.46 11.98
CA ASN A 28 25.59 6.87 12.99
C ASN A 28 25.72 7.65 14.30
N LYS A 29 24.83 8.60 14.59
CA LYS A 29 24.81 9.30 15.89
C LYS A 29 23.59 8.85 16.69
N LYS A 30 23.84 8.14 17.80
CA LYS A 30 22.79 7.67 18.71
C LYS A 30 21.95 8.85 19.21
N LEU A 31 20.66 8.86 18.85
CA LEU A 31 19.73 9.91 19.20
C LEU A 31 19.56 10.03 20.73
N LYS A 32 19.42 11.26 21.24
CA LYS A 32 19.09 11.54 22.64
C LYS A 32 17.61 11.19 22.92
N LYS A 33 17.26 10.84 24.17
CA LYS A 33 15.91 10.34 24.57
C LYS A 33 14.70 11.16 24.05
N GLY A 34 14.83 12.48 23.85
CA GLY A 34 13.78 13.34 23.30
C GLY A 34 13.70 13.38 21.77
N GLN A 35 14.82 13.12 21.08
CA GLN A 35 14.94 13.23 19.62
C GLN A 35 14.17 12.13 18.89
N TYR A 36 14.02 10.94 19.50
CA TYR A 36 13.29 9.82 18.90
C TYR A 36 11.82 10.13 18.61
N LEU A 37 11.12 10.80 19.53
CA LEU A 37 9.73 11.20 19.32
C LEU A 37 9.64 12.27 18.24
N GLU A 38 10.53 13.26 18.30
CA GLU A 38 10.56 14.36 17.35
C GLU A 38 10.74 13.88 15.90
N VAL A 39 11.58 12.86 15.69
CA VAL A 39 11.74 12.18 14.38
C VAL A 39 10.42 11.61 13.88
N LEU A 40 9.63 10.95 14.74
CA LEU A 40 8.31 10.43 14.35
C LEU A 40 7.34 11.56 14.02
N LEU A 41 7.30 12.60 14.84
CA LEU A 41 6.37 13.72 14.67
C LEU A 41 6.65 14.54 13.41
N ARG A 42 7.93 14.70 13.02
CA ARG A 42 8.35 15.39 11.80
C ARG A 42 8.04 14.65 10.51
N SER A 43 7.84 13.33 10.55
CA SER A 43 7.46 12.55 9.36
C SER A 43 6.07 12.98 8.85
N SER A 44 5.80 12.88 7.55
CA SER A 44 4.46 13.05 6.98
C SER A 44 3.47 11.96 7.43
N ARG A 45 3.98 10.78 7.82
CA ARG A 45 3.19 9.62 8.24
C ARG A 45 2.34 9.94 9.46
N THR A 46 1.11 9.47 9.48
CA THR A 46 0.24 9.51 10.65
C THR A 46 0.35 8.23 11.48
N VAL A 47 0.73 7.11 10.84
CA VAL A 47 0.81 5.78 11.45
C VAL A 47 2.21 5.18 11.28
N PHE A 48 2.69 4.50 12.32
CA PHE A 48 3.99 3.85 12.36
C PHE A 48 3.86 2.42 12.87
N SER A 49 4.49 1.48 12.17
CA SER A 49 4.78 0.16 12.71
C SER A 49 6.04 0.19 13.59
N THR A 50 6.25 -0.87 14.38
CA THR A 50 7.53 -1.07 15.07
C THR A 50 8.72 -1.11 14.10
N LYS A 51 8.51 -1.64 12.89
CA LYS A 51 9.54 -1.70 11.83
C LYS A 51 9.85 -0.31 11.27
N ASP A 52 8.85 0.55 11.11
CA ASP A 52 9.05 1.94 10.67
C ASP A 52 9.86 2.72 11.71
N ALA A 53 9.50 2.57 12.98
CA ALA A 53 10.25 3.20 14.08
C ALA A 53 11.69 2.68 14.14
N ALA A 54 11.91 1.37 13.92
CA ALA A 54 13.25 0.79 13.84
C ALA A 54 14.10 1.47 12.75
N LEU A 55 13.52 1.61 11.56
CA LEU A 55 14.16 2.24 10.40
C LEU A 55 14.48 3.73 10.66
N LEU A 56 13.50 4.49 11.17
CA LEU A 56 13.67 5.91 11.46
C LEU A 56 14.68 6.20 12.56
N TRP A 57 14.81 5.29 13.53
CA TRP A 57 15.70 5.46 14.68
C TRP A 57 17.09 4.86 14.48
N GLY A 58 17.31 4.07 13.41
CA GLY A 58 18.54 3.31 13.22
C GLY A 58 18.81 2.32 14.37
N GLU A 59 17.76 1.75 14.95
CA GLU A 59 17.84 0.82 16.08
C GLU A 59 17.25 -0.53 15.65
N GLU A 60 18.00 -1.60 15.89
CA GLU A 60 17.57 -2.96 15.51
C GLU A 60 16.96 -3.73 16.70
N LYS A 61 17.21 -3.30 17.93
CA LYS A 61 16.73 -3.99 19.14
C LYS A 61 15.23 -3.76 19.34
N GLU A 62 14.41 -4.69 18.85
CA GLU A 62 12.94 -4.64 18.91
C GLU A 62 12.39 -4.40 20.31
N ARG A 63 12.97 -5.03 21.34
CA ARG A 63 12.56 -4.82 22.75
C ARG A 63 12.70 -3.36 23.17
N THR A 64 13.81 -2.72 22.79
CA THR A 64 14.08 -1.33 23.13
C THR A 64 13.13 -0.39 22.40
N ILE A 65 12.88 -0.65 21.11
CA ILE A 65 11.96 0.13 20.27
C ILE A 65 10.54 0.05 20.82
N THR A 66 10.07 -1.17 21.08
CA THR A 66 8.74 -1.43 21.63
C THR A 66 8.57 -0.79 23.01
N SER A 67 9.58 -0.90 23.88
CA SER A 67 9.59 -0.25 25.20
C SER A 67 9.47 1.28 25.09
N ARG A 68 10.22 1.91 24.17
CA ARG A 68 10.14 3.36 23.92
C ARG A 68 8.77 3.77 23.38
N LEU A 69 8.24 3.06 22.39
CA LEU A 69 6.90 3.34 21.83
C LEU A 69 5.82 3.21 22.92
N ASN A 70 5.87 2.15 23.72
CA ASN A 70 4.95 1.97 24.85
C ASN A 70 5.09 3.10 25.89
N LYS A 71 6.30 3.62 26.13
CA LYS A 71 6.51 4.77 27.01
C LYS A 71 5.84 6.03 26.46
N TYR A 72 5.92 6.28 25.16
CA TYR A 72 5.24 7.43 24.54
C TYR A 72 3.71 7.27 24.56
N VAL A 73 3.19 6.07 24.37
CA VAL A 73 1.76 5.77 24.54
C VAL A 73 1.31 6.03 25.98
N LYS A 74 2.04 5.52 26.98
CA LYS A 74 1.73 5.76 28.40
C LYS A 74 1.77 7.24 28.77
N ALA A 75 2.63 8.02 28.10
CA ALA A 75 2.73 9.46 28.30
C ALA A 75 1.70 10.27 27.47
N GLY A 76 0.78 9.62 26.75
CA GLY A 76 -0.24 10.29 25.93
C GLY A 76 0.30 10.97 24.67
N LYS A 77 1.54 10.69 24.26
CA LYS A 77 2.19 11.33 23.10
C LYS A 77 2.00 10.60 21.78
N LEU A 78 1.56 9.34 21.85
CA LEU A 78 1.20 8.50 20.72
C LEU A 78 -0.05 7.71 21.10
N VAL A 79 -0.83 7.33 20.10
CA VAL A 79 -2.00 6.47 20.26
C VAL A 79 -1.60 5.06 19.83
N ARG A 80 -1.99 4.05 20.61
CA ARG A 80 -1.81 2.65 20.21
C ARG A 80 -3.03 2.17 19.44
N VAL A 81 -2.91 2.12 18.12
CA VAL A 81 -3.97 1.65 17.22
C VAL A 81 -4.15 0.13 17.31
N ARG A 82 -3.04 -0.61 17.29
CA ARG A 82 -3.03 -2.08 17.43
C ARG A 82 -1.68 -2.53 18.00
N ARG A 83 -1.55 -3.78 18.44
CA ARG A 83 -0.23 -4.33 18.79
C ARG A 83 0.74 -4.16 17.61
N GLY A 84 1.82 -3.43 17.87
CA GLY A 84 2.87 -3.15 16.89
C GLY A 84 2.60 -1.97 15.95
N ILE A 85 1.47 -1.27 16.11
CA ILE A 85 1.04 -0.16 15.25
C ILE A 85 0.62 1.01 16.14
N TYR A 86 1.19 2.18 15.86
CA TYR A 86 1.05 3.39 16.65
C TYR A 86 0.68 4.55 15.72
N ALA A 87 -0.08 5.50 16.22
CA ALA A 87 -0.44 6.73 15.53
C ALA A 87 -0.01 7.95 16.32
N LYS A 88 0.12 9.10 15.65
CA LYS A 88 0.46 10.37 16.31
C LYS A 88 -0.66 10.86 17.22
N ASP A 89 -1.89 10.79 16.73
CA ASP A 89 -3.11 11.21 17.39
C ASP A 89 -4.27 10.30 16.95
N ASN A 90 -5.50 10.63 17.31
CA ASN A 90 -6.70 9.87 16.94
C ASN A 90 -7.22 10.17 15.52
N ASN A 91 -6.69 11.18 14.84
CA ASN A 91 -7.09 11.61 13.49
C ASN A 91 -6.10 11.10 12.44
N TYR A 92 -5.67 9.84 12.58
CA TYR A 92 -4.74 9.20 11.67
C TYR A 92 -5.42 8.73 10.38
N ASP A 93 -4.64 8.59 9.32
CA ASP A 93 -5.12 8.05 8.06
C ASP A 93 -5.41 6.55 8.20
N ARG A 94 -6.67 6.17 7.97
CA ARG A 94 -7.12 4.78 8.00
C ARG A 94 -6.49 3.94 6.89
N PHE A 95 -6.12 4.53 5.75
CA PHE A 95 -5.43 3.82 4.68
C PHE A 95 -3.97 3.50 5.05
N GLU A 96 -3.30 4.36 5.81
CA GLU A 96 -1.98 4.05 6.36
C GLU A 96 -2.05 2.82 7.28
N VAL A 97 -3.08 2.74 8.13
CA VAL A 97 -3.33 1.56 8.98
C VAL A 97 -3.51 0.32 8.13
N ALA A 98 -4.40 0.38 7.13
CA ALA A 98 -4.71 -0.75 6.26
C ALA A 98 -3.44 -1.36 5.63
N THR A 99 -2.55 -0.51 5.11
CA THR A 99 -1.32 -0.92 4.42
C THR A 99 -0.20 -1.41 5.35
N ARG A 100 -0.21 -0.97 6.62
CA ARG A 100 0.82 -1.32 7.62
C ARG A 100 0.50 -2.58 8.43
N ILE A 101 -0.76 -2.96 8.57
CA ILE A 101 -1.13 -4.16 9.34
C ILE A 101 -0.58 -5.43 8.69
N TYR A 102 -0.73 -5.55 7.37
CA TYR A 102 -0.25 -6.69 6.59
C TYR A 102 0.62 -6.18 5.44
N THR A 103 1.92 -6.10 5.67
CA THR A 103 2.87 -5.65 4.64
C THR A 103 3.52 -6.87 3.95
N PRO A 104 3.59 -6.90 2.60
CA PRO A 104 3.11 -5.90 1.65
C PRO A 104 1.58 -5.95 1.45
N SER A 105 0.97 -4.77 1.29
CA SER A 105 -0.43 -4.60 0.84
C SER A 105 -0.65 -3.22 0.23
N TYR A 106 -1.75 -3.07 -0.50
CA TYR A 106 -2.23 -1.81 -1.06
C TYR A 106 -3.76 -1.77 -1.03
N ILE A 107 -4.34 -0.58 -0.94
CA ILE A 107 -5.79 -0.36 -1.01
C ILE A 107 -6.29 -0.70 -2.41
N SER A 108 -7.32 -1.53 -2.51
CA SER A 108 -7.87 -2.01 -3.79
C SER A 108 -9.34 -2.42 -3.63
N PHE A 109 -9.93 -3.03 -4.67
CA PHE A 109 -11.31 -3.53 -4.70
C PHE A 109 -12.35 -2.42 -4.48
N GLU A 110 -13.37 -2.70 -3.67
CA GLU A 110 -14.53 -1.83 -3.46
C GLU A 110 -14.14 -0.42 -3.02
N THR A 111 -13.11 -0.27 -2.18
CA THR A 111 -12.66 1.06 -1.73
C THR A 111 -12.28 1.96 -2.90
N VAL A 112 -11.45 1.46 -3.83
CA VAL A 112 -11.01 2.24 -5.00
C VAL A 112 -12.13 2.36 -6.03
N LEU A 113 -12.91 1.30 -6.23
CA LEU A 113 -14.02 1.32 -7.19
C LEU A 113 -15.12 2.31 -6.80
N THR A 114 -15.43 2.42 -5.50
CA THR A 114 -16.37 3.41 -4.98
C THR A 114 -15.78 4.82 -5.05
N GLU A 115 -14.52 5.03 -4.67
CA GLU A 115 -13.84 6.33 -4.84
C GLU A 115 -13.80 6.80 -6.31
N ALA A 116 -13.69 5.87 -7.25
CA ALA A 116 -13.68 6.15 -8.70
C ALA A 116 -15.08 6.27 -9.33
N GLY A 117 -16.15 6.12 -8.54
CA GLY A 117 -17.54 6.18 -9.04
C GLY A 117 -17.94 5.02 -9.96
N ILE A 118 -17.24 3.88 -9.86
CA ILE A 118 -17.55 2.64 -10.59
C ILE A 118 -18.64 1.84 -9.87
N ASN A 119 -18.59 1.83 -8.54
CA ASN A 119 -19.60 1.20 -7.68
C ASN A 119 -20.25 2.25 -6.79
N PHE A 120 -21.58 2.36 -6.83
CA PHE A 120 -22.32 3.34 -6.03
C PHE A 120 -22.67 2.85 -4.63
N GLN A 121 -22.45 1.56 -4.35
CA GLN A 121 -22.72 0.98 -3.04
C GLN A 121 -21.74 1.50 -1.99
N PHE A 122 -22.28 2.13 -0.95
CA PHE A 122 -21.46 2.65 0.15
C PHE A 122 -21.05 1.53 1.10
N TYR A 123 -19.83 1.05 0.96
CA TYR A 123 -19.23 0.12 1.91
C TYR A 123 -18.47 0.90 2.99
N LYS A 124 -18.88 0.76 4.26
CA LYS A 124 -18.11 1.27 5.42
C LYS A 124 -16.78 0.54 5.64
N LYS A 125 -16.36 -0.34 4.71
CA LYS A 125 -15.23 -1.26 4.87
C LYS A 125 -14.08 -0.83 3.98
N ILE A 126 -12.87 -0.77 4.53
CA ILE A 126 -11.67 -0.51 3.76
C ILE A 126 -11.12 -1.85 3.27
N THR A 127 -10.89 -1.95 1.98
CA THR A 127 -10.52 -3.19 1.27
C THR A 127 -9.10 -3.07 0.74
N ALA A 128 -8.30 -4.11 0.94
CA ALA A 128 -6.90 -4.11 0.56
C ALA A 128 -6.46 -5.47 0.02
N ALA A 129 -5.57 -5.44 -0.97
CA ALA A 129 -4.92 -6.62 -1.51
C ALA A 129 -3.73 -7.00 -0.63
N SER A 130 -3.64 -8.27 -0.23
CA SER A 130 -2.58 -8.76 0.67
C SER A 130 -2.18 -10.19 0.34
N TYR A 131 -1.22 -10.74 1.09
CA TYR A 131 -0.77 -12.14 0.98
C TYR A 131 -1.70 -13.12 1.73
N GLN A 132 -2.70 -12.61 2.46
CA GLN A 132 -3.65 -13.39 3.25
C GLN A 132 -5.06 -12.78 3.22
N THR A 133 -6.08 -13.63 3.37
CA THR A 133 -7.47 -13.20 3.50
C THR A 133 -7.83 -13.09 4.97
N ARG A 134 -8.19 -11.90 5.44
CA ARG A 134 -8.65 -11.66 6.82
C ARG A 134 -9.57 -10.45 6.87
N GLU A 135 -10.48 -10.45 7.83
CA GLU A 135 -11.24 -9.27 8.21
C GLU A 135 -10.93 -8.93 9.67
N ILE A 136 -10.68 -7.66 9.95
CA ILE A 136 -10.41 -7.19 11.31
C ILE A 136 -11.09 -5.84 11.54
N ILE A 137 -11.40 -5.56 12.80
CA ILE A 137 -11.91 -4.26 13.23
C ILE A 137 -10.82 -3.59 14.06
N VAL A 138 -10.50 -2.35 13.70
CA VAL A 138 -9.53 -1.52 14.40
C VAL A 138 -10.16 -0.14 14.56
N ASP A 139 -10.35 0.28 15.81
CA ASP A 139 -10.91 1.60 16.14
C ASP A 139 -12.23 1.90 15.41
N GLY A 140 -13.18 0.96 15.55
CA GLY A 140 -14.51 1.03 14.93
C GLY A 140 -14.53 0.84 13.40
N GLN A 141 -13.39 0.79 12.73
CA GLN A 141 -13.29 0.61 11.28
C GLN A 141 -13.02 -0.84 10.91
N THR A 142 -13.81 -1.37 9.98
CA THR A 142 -13.61 -2.69 9.40
C THR A 142 -12.62 -2.63 8.24
N TYR A 143 -11.60 -3.50 8.28
CA TYR A 143 -10.62 -3.70 7.23
C TYR A 143 -10.74 -5.12 6.68
N SER A 144 -10.93 -5.28 5.38
CA SER A 144 -10.96 -6.57 4.70
C SER A 144 -9.80 -6.73 3.75
N TYR A 145 -9.01 -7.75 4.02
CA TYR A 145 -7.86 -8.13 3.22
C TYR A 145 -8.25 -9.30 2.34
N LYS A 146 -7.91 -9.21 1.06
CA LYS A 146 -8.10 -10.29 0.09
C LYS A 146 -6.74 -10.81 -0.33
N LYS A 147 -6.57 -12.14 -0.28
CA LYS A 147 -5.35 -12.80 -0.73
C LYS A 147 -5.25 -12.75 -2.26
N ILE A 148 -4.18 -12.14 -2.76
CA ILE A 148 -3.76 -12.24 -4.16
C ILE A 148 -2.42 -12.95 -4.27
N LYS A 149 -2.09 -13.50 -5.45
CA LYS A 149 -0.79 -14.15 -5.67
C LYS A 149 0.35 -13.15 -5.50
N ASN A 150 1.46 -13.58 -4.91
CA ASN A 150 2.62 -12.73 -4.66
C ASN A 150 3.12 -12.02 -5.91
N ILE A 151 3.15 -12.71 -7.07
CA ILE A 151 3.57 -12.14 -8.36
C ILE A 151 2.74 -10.90 -8.73
N VAL A 152 1.44 -10.92 -8.43
CA VAL A 152 0.53 -9.79 -8.65
C VAL A 152 0.73 -8.74 -7.55
N LEU A 153 0.79 -9.18 -6.28
CA LEU A 153 0.92 -8.31 -5.11
C LEU A 153 2.13 -7.38 -5.14
N THR A 154 3.27 -7.88 -5.65
CA THR A 154 4.53 -7.11 -5.71
C THR A 154 4.73 -6.39 -7.04
N ASN A 155 3.79 -6.51 -7.99
CA ASN A 155 3.92 -5.84 -9.28
C ASN A 155 3.40 -4.39 -9.18
N PRO A 156 4.23 -3.39 -9.49
CA PRO A 156 3.89 -1.97 -9.32
C PRO A 156 2.87 -1.44 -10.34
N ALA A 157 2.58 -2.16 -11.42
CA ALA A 157 1.70 -1.66 -12.48
C ALA A 157 0.29 -1.34 -11.94
N GLY A 158 -0.15 -0.10 -12.12
CA GLY A 158 -1.43 0.36 -11.60
C GLY A 158 -1.49 0.46 -10.07
N VAL A 159 -0.36 0.47 -9.36
CA VAL A 159 -0.28 0.81 -7.93
C VAL A 159 0.38 2.18 -7.80
N ILE A 160 -0.35 3.12 -7.22
CA ILE A 160 0.03 4.52 -7.05
C ILE A 160 0.41 4.74 -5.59
N HIS A 161 1.54 5.40 -5.36
CA HIS A 161 1.92 5.86 -4.03
C HIS A 161 1.32 7.24 -3.77
N LYS A 162 0.28 7.28 -2.93
CA LYS A 162 -0.39 8.51 -2.50
C LYS A 162 0.08 8.81 -1.07
N GLY A 163 1.06 9.71 -0.95
CA GLY A 163 1.73 9.96 0.33
C GLY A 163 2.43 8.72 0.85
N GLU A 164 2.00 8.22 2.01
CA GLU A 164 2.63 7.10 2.72
C GLU A 164 1.82 5.80 2.62
N THR A 165 0.96 5.73 1.61
CA THR A 165 0.02 4.64 1.34
C THR A 165 0.12 4.23 -0.12
N SER A 166 0.04 2.91 -0.37
CA SER A 166 -0.09 2.34 -1.71
C SER A 166 -1.58 2.11 -2.04
N VAL A 167 -2.05 2.64 -3.16
CA VAL A 167 -3.45 2.57 -3.60
C VAL A 167 -3.48 2.13 -5.07
N ALA A 168 -4.37 1.21 -5.41
CA ALA A 168 -4.58 0.78 -6.79
C ALA A 168 -5.18 1.91 -7.64
N SER A 169 -4.86 1.95 -8.93
CA SER A 169 -5.64 2.70 -9.90
C SER A 169 -7.02 2.05 -10.09
N PRO A 170 -8.02 2.76 -10.62
CA PRO A 170 -9.34 2.19 -10.92
C PRO A 170 -9.25 0.92 -11.78
N GLU A 171 -8.36 0.91 -12.78
CA GLU A 171 -8.13 -0.25 -13.66
C GLU A 171 -7.54 -1.43 -12.90
N ARG A 172 -6.57 -1.18 -12.02
CA ARG A 172 -5.97 -2.23 -11.20
C ARG A 172 -6.97 -2.80 -10.20
N ALA A 173 -7.79 -1.96 -9.57
CA ALA A 173 -8.83 -2.39 -8.65
C ALA A 173 -9.94 -3.20 -9.35
N PHE A 174 -10.31 -2.82 -10.57
CA PHE A 174 -11.22 -3.58 -11.43
C PHE A 174 -10.68 -4.99 -11.70
N LEU A 175 -9.40 -5.08 -12.12
CA LEU A 175 -8.75 -6.36 -12.39
C LEU A 175 -8.62 -7.21 -11.12
N ASP A 176 -8.19 -6.63 -9.99
CA ASP A 176 -8.11 -7.32 -8.70
C ASP A 176 -9.47 -7.90 -8.31
N THR A 177 -10.55 -7.16 -8.53
CA THR A 177 -11.92 -7.58 -8.22
C THR A 177 -12.33 -8.79 -9.05
N ILE A 178 -12.13 -8.76 -10.37
CA ILE A 178 -12.43 -9.92 -11.25
C ILE A 178 -11.53 -11.12 -10.93
N TYR A 179 -10.29 -10.86 -10.49
CA TYR A 179 -9.38 -11.93 -10.13
C TYR A 179 -9.88 -12.75 -8.93
N ILE A 180 -10.47 -12.08 -7.93
CA ILE A 180 -11.00 -12.72 -6.73
C ILE A 180 -12.44 -13.21 -6.93
N HIS A 181 -13.28 -12.39 -7.56
CA HIS A 181 -14.71 -12.63 -7.70
C HIS A 181 -15.02 -13.19 -9.08
N LYS A 182 -15.61 -14.39 -9.07
CA LYS A 182 -16.01 -15.11 -10.28
C LYS A 182 -17.06 -14.33 -11.09
N ASP A 183 -18.04 -13.81 -10.36
CA ASP A 183 -19.19 -13.09 -10.86
C ASP A 183 -19.31 -11.84 -10.01
N TYR A 184 -19.01 -10.70 -10.62
CA TYR A 184 -19.07 -9.39 -9.99
C TYR A 184 -19.79 -8.44 -10.94
N HIS A 185 -20.64 -7.57 -10.41
CA HIS A 185 -21.34 -6.56 -11.19
C HIS A 185 -20.74 -5.19 -10.87
N PHE A 186 -20.42 -4.44 -11.92
CA PHE A 186 -19.95 -3.06 -11.82
C PHE A 186 -21.05 -2.14 -12.33
N ASP A 187 -21.35 -1.07 -11.60
CA ASP A 187 -22.46 -0.18 -11.94
C ASP A 187 -22.10 0.74 -13.12
N ASN A 188 -20.86 1.23 -13.18
CA ASN A 188 -20.39 2.14 -14.22
C ASN A 188 -18.94 1.87 -14.63
N LEU A 189 -18.74 1.42 -15.86
CA LEU A 189 -17.40 1.20 -16.44
C LEU A 189 -16.87 2.39 -17.26
N GLY A 190 -17.62 3.49 -17.34
CA GLY A 190 -17.28 4.65 -18.17
C GLY A 190 -16.02 5.40 -17.75
N SER A 191 -15.61 5.29 -16.49
CA SER A 191 -14.40 5.93 -15.96
C SER A 191 -13.11 5.12 -16.19
N LEU A 192 -13.22 3.87 -16.67
CA LEU A 192 -12.05 3.02 -16.90
C LEU A 192 -11.33 3.38 -18.19
N ASN A 193 -10.01 3.47 -18.11
CA ASN A 193 -9.15 3.46 -19.30
C ASN A 193 -8.85 2.02 -19.71
N TRP A 194 -9.52 1.55 -20.78
CA TRP A 194 -9.39 0.17 -21.24
C TRP A 194 -7.99 -0.19 -21.77
N ASP A 195 -7.25 0.77 -22.35
CA ASP A 195 -5.87 0.51 -22.79
C ASP A 195 -4.98 0.13 -21.60
N LYS A 196 -5.12 0.85 -20.49
CA LYS A 196 -4.44 0.52 -19.22
C LYS A 196 -4.91 -0.80 -18.63
N VAL A 197 -6.21 -1.12 -18.73
CA VAL A 197 -6.75 -2.42 -18.28
C VAL A 197 -6.03 -3.55 -19.02
N PHE A 198 -5.92 -3.47 -20.34
CA PHE A 198 -5.25 -4.49 -21.15
C PHE A 198 -3.73 -4.51 -20.98
N GLU A 199 -3.10 -3.37 -20.65
CA GLU A 199 -1.68 -3.31 -20.29
C GLU A 199 -1.37 -4.09 -18.99
N ILE A 200 -2.25 -3.98 -17.98
CA ILE A 200 -2.04 -4.58 -16.65
C ILE A 200 -2.48 -6.06 -16.61
N LEU A 201 -3.52 -6.42 -17.36
CA LEU A 201 -4.14 -7.77 -17.37
C LEU A 201 -3.15 -8.95 -17.46
N PRO A 202 -2.07 -8.92 -18.28
CA PRO A 202 -1.13 -10.04 -18.41
C PRO A 202 -0.45 -10.46 -17.10
N ILE A 203 -0.37 -9.57 -16.11
CA ILE A 203 0.27 -9.83 -14.80
C ILE A 203 -0.42 -10.99 -14.06
N TYR A 204 -1.73 -11.15 -14.25
CA TYR A 204 -2.53 -12.15 -13.55
C TYR A 204 -2.35 -13.56 -14.11
N LYS A 205 -1.88 -13.69 -15.36
CA LYS A 205 -1.69 -14.96 -16.08
C LYS A 205 -2.90 -15.90 -15.93
N ASN A 206 -4.10 -15.36 -16.17
CA ASN A 206 -5.36 -16.06 -15.93
C ASN A 206 -6.31 -15.90 -17.15
N ASN A 207 -6.41 -16.97 -17.96
CA ASN A 207 -7.21 -16.97 -19.19
C ASN A 207 -8.71 -16.77 -18.93
N ARG A 208 -9.22 -17.29 -17.81
CA ARG A 208 -10.63 -17.12 -17.44
C ARG A 208 -10.94 -15.65 -17.15
N MET A 209 -10.06 -15.00 -16.39
CA MET A 209 -10.16 -13.57 -16.10
C MET A 209 -10.04 -12.74 -17.38
N ALA A 210 -9.11 -13.08 -18.27
CA ALA A 210 -8.96 -12.38 -19.54
C ALA A 210 -10.24 -12.47 -20.40
N LYS A 211 -10.87 -13.65 -20.47
CA LYS A 211 -12.18 -13.79 -21.13
C LYS A 211 -13.22 -12.88 -20.50
N LYS A 212 -13.30 -12.84 -19.16
CA LYS A 212 -14.27 -12.02 -18.44
C LYS A 212 -14.06 -10.52 -18.66
N VAL A 213 -12.81 -10.07 -18.71
CA VAL A 213 -12.47 -8.67 -19.00
C VAL A 213 -12.89 -8.29 -20.42
N ASN A 214 -12.69 -9.18 -21.40
CA ASN A 214 -13.18 -8.96 -22.77
C ASN A 214 -14.71 -8.89 -22.84
N GLU A 215 -15.44 -9.73 -22.09
CA GLU A 215 -16.91 -9.63 -22.01
C GLU A 215 -17.35 -8.24 -21.52
N PHE A 216 -16.70 -7.71 -20.47
CA PHE A 216 -17.00 -6.35 -19.99
C PHE A 216 -16.64 -5.26 -21.00
N PHE A 217 -15.52 -5.41 -21.72
CA PHE A 217 -15.09 -4.44 -22.73
C PHE A 217 -16.07 -4.36 -23.91
N GLU A 218 -16.51 -5.49 -24.43
CA GLU A 218 -17.46 -5.54 -25.55
C GLU A 218 -18.85 -5.02 -25.15
N HIS A 219 -19.32 -5.37 -23.95
CA HIS A 219 -20.56 -4.79 -23.42
C HIS A 219 -20.45 -3.27 -23.23
N HIS A 220 -19.30 -2.76 -22.77
CA HIS A 220 -19.06 -1.32 -22.64
C HIS A 220 -19.05 -0.60 -24.00
N LYS A 221 -18.46 -1.20 -25.04
CA LYS A 221 -18.50 -0.66 -26.40
C LYS A 221 -19.90 -0.63 -26.99
N ALA A 222 -20.72 -1.64 -26.71
CA ALA A 222 -22.08 -1.72 -27.24
C ALA A 222 -23.04 -0.67 -26.64
N ILE A 223 -22.72 -0.12 -25.48
CA ILE A 223 -23.52 0.91 -24.78
C ILE A 223 -23.12 2.34 -25.19
N LYS A 224 -21.90 2.53 -25.72
CA LYS A 224 -21.41 3.82 -26.21
C LYS A 224 -21.85 4.06 -27.65
#